data_AF-A0A087VXV1-F1
#
_entry.id   AF-A0A087VXV1-F1
#
_cell.length_a   1.000
_cell.length_b   1.000
_cell.length_c   1.000
_cell.angle_alpha   90.00
_cell.angle_beta   90.00
_cell.angle_gamma   90.00
#
_symmetry.space_group_name_H-M   'P 1'
#
loop_
_entity.id
_entity.type
_entity.pdbx_description
1 polymer ?
#
loop_
_entity_poly.entity_id
_entity_poly.type
_entity_poly.pdbx_seq_one_letter_code
_entity_poly.pdbx_strand_id
1 'polypeptide(L)'
;MDRRIAYIIIALVAAILFFVAIGYSGWVCNGSILGPNCLLSKVNEATGALLLTAGLLVLIAAIFLILVVVTETRWSEIASAIIATLAAILAIAGIFYYLDHMKIWSPFIATIAMSLSTALAAILLFDLITGST
;
A
#
# COMPACT_ATOMS: atom_id res chain seq x y z
N MET A 1 -13.90 3.90 -20.01
CA MET A 1 -13.06 4.33 -18.87
C MET A 1 -11.68 3.78 -19.15
N ASP A 2 -10.68 4.62 -19.38
CA ASP A 2 -9.33 4.15 -19.69
C ASP A 2 -8.80 3.27 -18.55
N ARG A 3 -8.21 2.14 -18.89
CA ARG A 3 -7.69 1.15 -17.92
C ARG A 3 -6.70 1.80 -16.94
N ARG A 4 -5.98 2.82 -17.40
CA ARG A 4 -5.07 3.67 -16.61
C ARG A 4 -5.79 4.46 -15.51
N ILE A 5 -6.99 4.98 -15.78
CA ILE A 5 -7.79 5.70 -14.77
C ILE A 5 -8.24 4.75 -13.66
N ALA A 6 -8.61 3.52 -14.00
CA ALA A 6 -8.96 2.51 -13.00
C ALA A 6 -7.76 2.19 -12.07
N TYR A 7 -6.54 2.07 -12.60
CA TYR A 7 -5.33 1.85 -11.79
C TYR A 7 -5.05 3.02 -10.84
N ILE A 8 -5.21 4.25 -11.30
CA ILE A 8 -5.07 5.45 -10.45
C ILE A 8 -6.09 5.40 -9.30
N ILE A 9 -7.35 5.09 -9.58
CA ILE A 9 -8.40 4.99 -8.55
C ILE A 9 -8.05 3.91 -7.53
N ILE A 10 -7.64 2.72 -7.98
CA ILE A 10 -7.27 1.60 -7.08
C ILE A 10 -6.09 2.00 -6.19
N ALA A 11 -5.05 2.62 -6.75
CA ALA A 11 -3.89 3.08 -6.00
C ALA A 11 -4.27 4.14 -4.96
N LEU A 12 -5.12 5.10 -5.33
CA LEU A 12 -5.56 6.17 -4.43
C LEU A 12 -6.44 5.62 -3.29
N VAL A 13 -7.35 4.71 -3.60
CA VAL A 13 -8.17 4.01 -2.58
C VAL A 13 -7.27 3.21 -1.63
N ALA A 14 -6.31 2.45 -2.16
CA ALA A 14 -5.38 1.68 -1.32
C ALA A 14 -4.55 2.59 -0.40
N ALA A 15 -4.04 3.73 -0.92
CA ALA A 15 -3.32 4.72 -0.12
C ALA A 15 -4.19 5.29 1.01
N ILE A 16 -5.42 5.70 0.70
CA ILE A 16 -6.38 6.18 1.71
C ILE A 16 -6.60 5.12 2.78
N LEU A 17 -6.83 3.86 2.38
CA LEU A 17 -7.05 2.77 3.34
C LEU A 17 -5.82 2.52 4.23
N PHE A 18 -4.60 2.65 3.74
CA PHE A 18 -3.41 2.60 4.60
C PHE A 18 -3.40 3.73 5.64
N PHE A 19 -3.65 4.97 5.23
CA PHE A 19 -3.70 6.10 6.17
C PHE A 19 -4.82 5.94 7.19
N VAL A 20 -6.00 5.49 6.76
CA VAL A 20 -7.12 5.18 7.66
C VAL A 20 -6.75 4.05 8.61
N ALA A 21 -6.15 2.96 8.13
CA ALA A 21 -5.71 1.86 8.98
C ALA A 21 -4.73 2.32 10.06
N ILE A 22 -3.82 3.24 9.73
CA ILE A 22 -2.87 3.80 10.69
C ILE A 22 -3.58 4.68 11.72
N GLY A 23 -4.49 5.56 11.28
CA GLY A 23 -5.23 6.47 12.16
C GLY A 23 -6.36 5.82 12.97
N TYR A 24 -6.86 4.66 12.53
CA TYR A 24 -8.02 4.00 13.13
C TYR A 24 -7.71 3.49 14.54
N SER A 25 -8.57 3.84 15.50
CA SER A 25 -8.43 3.46 16.91
C SER A 25 -8.95 2.05 17.22
N GLY A 26 -8.64 1.08 16.37
CA GLY A 26 -9.09 -0.31 16.50
C GLY A 26 -7.97 -1.34 16.61
N TRP A 27 -6.74 -0.89 16.86
CA TRP A 27 -5.63 -1.79 17.15
C TRP A 27 -5.72 -2.31 18.58
N VAL A 28 -5.07 -3.44 18.84
CA VAL A 28 -5.08 -4.16 20.14
C VAL A 28 -4.69 -3.26 21.34
N CYS A 29 -3.94 -2.18 21.08
CA CYS A 29 -3.55 -1.18 22.08
C CYS A 29 -4.66 -0.16 22.44
N ASN A 30 -5.92 -0.40 22.01
CA ASN A 30 -7.06 0.48 22.23
C ASN A 30 -6.83 1.92 21.71
N GLY A 31 -6.18 2.01 20.55
CA GLY A 31 -5.75 3.27 19.95
C GLY A 31 -5.24 3.09 18.52
N SER A 32 -4.67 4.16 17.96
CA SER A 32 -4.00 4.13 16.66
C SER A 32 -2.64 3.42 16.78
N ILE A 33 -2.18 2.75 15.72
CA ILE A 33 -0.89 2.03 15.70
C ILE A 33 0.33 2.93 15.91
N LEU A 34 0.23 4.21 15.55
CA LEU A 34 1.24 5.23 15.83
C LEU A 34 0.94 6.05 17.09
N GLY A 35 -0.10 5.68 17.84
CA GLY A 35 -0.45 6.34 19.09
C GLY A 35 0.53 6.02 20.23
N PRO A 36 0.61 6.88 21.26
CA PRO A 36 1.58 6.74 22.36
C PRO A 36 1.44 5.40 23.10
N ASN A 37 0.21 4.89 23.24
CA ASN A 37 -0.04 3.60 23.88
C ASN A 37 0.41 2.40 23.03
N CYS A 38 0.37 2.53 21.70
CA CYS A 38 0.74 1.47 20.78
C CYS A 38 2.25 1.40 20.53
N LEU A 39 2.93 2.56 20.54
CA LEU A 39 4.38 2.70 20.36
C LEU A 39 5.21 2.06 21.48
N LEU A 40 4.60 1.74 22.63
CA LEU A 40 5.26 0.99 23.70
C LEU A 40 5.69 -0.41 23.25
N SER A 41 5.02 -0.99 22.25
CA SER A 41 5.44 -2.25 21.63
C SER A 41 6.24 -1.98 20.35
N LYS A 42 7.47 -2.49 20.32
CA LYS A 42 8.33 -2.43 19.13
C LYS A 42 7.72 -3.09 17.90
N VAL A 43 6.83 -4.06 18.11
CA VAL A 43 6.11 -4.73 17.02
C VAL A 43 5.15 -3.77 16.34
N ASN A 44 4.36 -3.03 17.12
CA ASN A 44 3.40 -2.04 16.59
C ASN A 44 4.13 -0.87 15.92
N GLU A 45 5.23 -0.41 16.51
CA GLU A 45 6.07 0.65 15.94
C GLU A 45 6.60 0.23 14.56
N ALA A 46 7.17 -0.98 14.45
CA ALA A 46 7.68 -1.50 13.18
C ALA A 46 6.56 -1.73 12.15
N THR A 47 5.44 -2.35 12.53
CA THR A 47 4.29 -2.56 11.64
C THR A 47 3.70 -1.22 11.18
N GLY A 48 3.56 -0.24 12.07
CA GLY A 48 3.06 1.08 11.73
C GLY A 48 3.98 1.81 10.75
N ALA A 49 5.30 1.74 10.96
CA ALA A 49 6.27 2.31 10.03
C ALA A 49 6.26 1.61 8.65
N LEU A 50 6.14 0.28 8.62
CA LEU A 50 6.02 -0.50 7.38
C LEU A 50 4.75 -0.15 6.61
N LEU A 51 3.60 -0.01 7.29
CA LEU A 51 2.34 0.38 6.67
C LEU A 51 2.36 1.83 6.18
N LEU A 52 2.98 2.74 6.93
CA LEU A 52 3.13 4.14 6.54
C LEU A 52 4.01 4.28 5.29
N THR A 53 5.14 3.57 5.25
CA THR A 53 6.03 3.54 4.09
C THR A 53 5.37 2.89 2.88
N ALA A 54 4.63 1.80 3.06
CA ALA A 54 3.84 1.19 2.00
C ALA A 54 2.78 2.17 1.46
N GLY A 55 2.00 2.82 2.33
CA GLY A 55 1.00 3.81 1.92
C GLY A 55 1.60 4.99 1.16
N LEU A 56 2.76 5.49 1.60
CA LEU A 56 3.49 6.56 0.91
C LEU A 56 3.95 6.12 -0.48
N LEU A 57 4.50 4.91 -0.61
CA LEU A 57 4.93 4.37 -1.90
C LEU A 57 3.76 4.17 -2.86
N VAL A 58 2.61 3.67 -2.39
CA VAL A 58 1.40 3.57 -3.22
C VAL A 58 0.94 4.95 -3.70
N LEU A 59 1.01 5.97 -2.84
CA LEU A 59 0.66 7.35 -3.22
C LEU A 59 1.62 7.90 -4.27
N ILE A 60 2.92 7.65 -4.12
CA ILE A 60 3.93 8.00 -5.14
C ILE A 60 3.65 7.26 -6.45
N ALA A 61 3.33 5.96 -6.41
CA ALA A 61 2.95 5.20 -7.60
C ALA A 61 1.73 5.79 -8.30
N ALA A 62 0.72 6.25 -7.54
CA ALA A 62 -0.45 6.94 -8.09
C ALA A 62 -0.06 8.24 -8.82
N ILE A 63 0.87 9.02 -8.26
CA ILE A 63 1.38 10.24 -8.90
C ILE A 63 2.09 9.90 -10.23
N PHE A 64 2.95 8.87 -10.25
CA PHE A 64 3.60 8.42 -11.48
C PHE A 64 2.59 7.92 -12.53
N LEU A 65 1.52 7.22 -12.12
CA LEU A 65 0.46 6.80 -13.03
C LEU A 65 -0.30 8.01 -13.64
N ILE A 66 -0.56 9.06 -12.86
CA ILE A 66 -1.12 10.31 -13.37
C ILE A 66 -0.15 10.95 -14.37
N LEU A 67 1.15 10.94 -14.06
CA LEU A 67 2.19 11.50 -14.93
C LEU A 67 2.33 10.73 -16.25
N VAL A 68 2.15 9.40 -16.25
CA VAL A 68 2.05 8.58 -17.47
C VAL A 68 0.89 9.07 -18.35
N VAL A 69 -0.28 9.35 -17.76
CA VAL A 69 -1.45 9.82 -18.52
C VAL A 69 -1.21 11.21 -19.14
N VAL A 70 -0.44 12.07 -18.48
CA VAL A 70 -0.18 13.44 -18.97
C VAL A 70 0.98 13.53 -19.96
N THR A 71 2.04 12.75 -19.74
CA THR A 71 3.30 12.86 -20.51
C THR A 71 3.57 11.72 -21.47
N GLU A 72 2.78 10.63 -21.43
CA GLU A 72 2.95 9.40 -22.22
C GLU A 72 4.38 8.81 -22.19
N THR A 73 5.14 9.08 -21.13
CA THR A 73 6.53 8.63 -21.01
C THR A 73 6.61 7.20 -20.52
N ARG A 74 7.19 6.31 -21.34
CA ARG A 74 7.39 4.87 -21.01
C ARG A 74 8.19 4.63 -19.71
N TRP A 75 9.08 5.56 -19.35
CA TRP A 75 9.85 5.49 -18.10
C TRP A 75 8.99 5.61 -16.84
N SER A 76 7.93 6.42 -16.90
CA SER A 76 7.02 6.64 -15.77
C SER A 76 6.17 5.39 -15.47
N GLU A 77 5.87 4.60 -16.51
CA GLU A 77 5.13 3.34 -16.39
C GLU A 77 5.96 2.27 -15.67
N ILE A 78 7.21 2.08 -16.09
CA ILE A 78 8.16 1.16 -15.43
C ILE A 78 8.36 1.58 -13.97
N ALA A 79 8.57 2.87 -13.71
CA ALA A 79 8.74 3.39 -12.35
C ALA A 79 7.51 3.10 -11.48
N SER A 80 6.30 3.32 -11.99
CA SER A 80 5.06 3.05 -11.25
C SER A 80 4.91 1.57 -10.88
N ALA A 81 5.26 0.65 -11.78
CA ALA A 81 5.20 -0.79 -11.52
C ALA A 81 6.20 -1.23 -10.44
N ILE A 82 7.43 -0.72 -10.50
CA ILE A 82 8.48 -1.02 -9.50
C ILE A 82 8.08 -0.47 -8.12
N ILE A 83 7.54 0.75 -8.06
CA ILE A 83 7.14 1.36 -6.78
C ILE A 83 5.93 0.64 -6.19
N ALA A 84 4.94 0.27 -7.02
CA ALA A 84 3.77 -0.49 -6.57
C ALA A 84 4.14 -1.88 -6.01
N THR A 85 5.09 -2.57 -6.64
CA THR A 85 5.57 -3.88 -6.18
C THR A 85 6.32 -3.79 -4.85
N LEU A 86 7.21 -2.79 -4.69
CA LEU A 86 7.86 -2.53 -3.40
C LEU A 86 6.85 -2.23 -2.29
N ALA A 87 5.84 -1.40 -2.60
CA ALA A 87 4.78 -1.08 -1.65
C ALA A 87 3.99 -2.33 -1.22
N ALA A 88 3.67 -3.21 -2.17
CA ALA A 88 2.99 -4.47 -1.90
C ALA A 88 3.83 -5.39 -0.99
N ILE A 89 5.14 -5.53 -1.24
CA ILE A 89 6.05 -6.32 -0.41
C ILE A 89 6.11 -5.77 1.03
N LEU A 90 6.21 -4.45 1.19
CA LEU A 90 6.23 -3.81 2.51
C LEU A 90 4.91 -3.99 3.26
N ALA A 91 3.77 -3.87 2.57
CA ALA A 91 2.46 -4.09 3.16
C ALA A 91 2.28 -5.55 3.64
N ILE A 92 2.70 -6.51 2.81
CA ILE A 92 2.73 -7.94 3.17
C ILE A 92 3.61 -8.12 4.41
N ALA A 93 4.87 -7.64 4.37
CA ALA A 93 5.80 -7.78 5.47
C ALA A 93 5.26 -7.18 6.78
N GLY A 94 4.67 -6.00 6.75
CA GLY A 94 4.08 -5.34 7.92
C GLY A 94 2.95 -6.15 8.57
N ILE A 95 2.05 -6.72 7.76
CA ILE A 95 0.90 -7.48 8.25
C ILE A 95 1.31 -8.87 8.75
N PHE A 96 2.19 -9.56 8.03
CA PHE A 96 2.69 -10.87 8.48
C PHE A 96 3.53 -10.74 9.75
N TYR A 97 4.37 -9.72 9.85
CA TYR A 97 5.15 -9.45 11.06
C TYR A 97 4.25 -9.20 12.27
N TYR A 98 3.17 -8.43 12.08
CA TYR A 98 2.17 -8.21 13.12
C TYR A 98 1.50 -9.51 13.56
N LEU A 99 1.07 -10.32 12.60
CA LEU A 99 0.36 -11.57 12.87
C LEU A 99 1.24 -12.60 13.58
N ASP A 100 2.51 -12.70 13.20
CA ASP A 100 3.48 -13.62 13.80
C ASP A 100 3.76 -13.26 15.27
N HIS A 101 3.97 -11.97 15.56
CA HIS A 101 4.39 -11.53 16.90
C HIS A 101 3.22 -11.29 17.86
N MET A 102 2.11 -10.72 17.37
CA MET A 102 0.94 -10.46 18.23
C MET A 102 -0.03 -11.64 18.27
N LYS A 103 0.05 -12.59 17.33
CA LYS A 103 -0.91 -13.71 17.15
C LYS A 103 -2.37 -13.25 17.05
N ILE A 104 -2.58 -11.99 16.70
CA ILE A 104 -3.88 -11.34 16.57
C ILE A 104 -3.99 -10.78 15.16
N TRP A 105 -5.20 -10.82 14.59
CA TRP A 105 -5.47 -10.27 13.28
C TRP A 105 -5.30 -8.74 13.27
N SER A 106 -4.63 -8.21 12.25
CA SER A 106 -4.61 -6.78 11.97
C SER A 106 -6.04 -6.29 11.67
N PRO A 107 -6.34 -4.99 11.85
CA PRO A 107 -7.64 -4.46 11.48
C PRO A 107 -7.92 -4.73 10.01
N PHE A 108 -9.15 -5.14 9.71
CA PHE A 108 -9.61 -5.55 8.39
C PHE A 108 -9.25 -4.54 7.28
N ILE A 109 -9.24 -3.25 7.62
CA ILE A 109 -8.88 -2.13 6.75
C ILE A 109 -7.45 -2.27 6.20
N ALA A 110 -6.49 -2.72 7.03
CA ALA A 110 -5.10 -2.93 6.62
C ALA A 110 -4.98 -4.10 5.63
N THR A 111 -5.72 -5.18 5.87
CA THR A 111 -5.75 -6.35 4.98
C THR A 111 -6.33 -6.01 3.62
N ILE A 112 -7.42 -5.22 3.56
CA ILE A 112 -8.00 -4.76 2.30
C ILE A 112 -6.99 -3.90 1.52
N ALA A 113 -6.31 -2.97 2.20
CA ALA A 113 -5.28 -2.13 1.57
C ALA A 113 -4.16 -2.98 0.95
N MET A 114 -3.67 -3.99 1.68
CA MET A 114 -2.68 -4.94 1.18
C MET A 114 -3.17 -5.73 -0.04
N SER A 115 -4.40 -6.25 -0.02
CA SER A 115 -4.98 -6.98 -1.16
C SER A 115 -5.12 -6.09 -2.40
N LEU A 116 -5.54 -4.84 -2.24
CA LEU A 116 -5.66 -3.89 -3.35
C LEU A 116 -4.28 -3.53 -3.93
N SER A 117 -3.29 -3.27 -3.08
CA SER A 117 -1.92 -2.95 -3.54
C SER A 117 -1.25 -4.13 -4.23
N THR A 118 -1.45 -5.35 -3.73
CA THR A 118 -0.93 -6.56 -4.38
C THR A 118 -1.58 -6.83 -5.72
N ALA A 119 -2.91 -6.67 -5.82
CA ALA A 119 -3.62 -6.78 -7.11
C ALA A 119 -3.13 -5.71 -8.11
N LEU A 120 -2.99 -4.46 -7.66
CA LEU A 120 -2.46 -3.37 -8.50
C LEU A 120 -1.05 -3.70 -9.01
N ALA A 121 -0.15 -4.14 -8.13
CA ALA A 121 1.21 -4.51 -8.49
C ALA A 121 1.23 -5.66 -9.51
N ALA A 122 0.40 -6.69 -9.32
CA ALA A 122 0.28 -7.79 -10.27
C ALA A 122 -0.17 -7.31 -11.65
N ILE A 123 -1.22 -6.50 -11.71
CA ILE A 123 -1.77 -6.00 -12.98
C ILE A 123 -0.75 -5.11 -13.71
N LEU A 124 -0.06 -4.21 -13.00
CA LEU A 124 0.98 -3.35 -13.59
C LEU A 124 2.17 -4.17 -14.11
N LEU A 125 2.57 -5.23 -13.40
CA LEU A 125 3.59 -6.15 -13.89
C LEU A 125 3.13 -6.92 -15.13
N PHE A 126 1.89 -7.42 -15.14
CA PHE A 126 1.34 -8.10 -16.31
C PHE A 126 1.33 -7.18 -17.52
N ASP A 127 0.80 -5.96 -17.38
CA ASP A 127 0.76 -4.97 -18.46
C ASP A 127 2.16 -4.61 -18.98
N LEU A 128 3.15 -4.53 -18.08
CA LEU A 128 4.55 -4.29 -18.44
C LEU A 128 5.16 -5.46 -19.22
N ILE A 129 4.85 -6.71 -18.84
CA ILE A 129 5.39 -7.92 -19.47
C ILE A 129 4.72 -8.18 -20.83
N THR A 130 3.39 -8.00 -20.93
CA THR A 130 2.65 -8.27 -22.16
C THR A 130 2.88 -7.21 -23.23
N GLY A 131 3.57 -6.11 -22.91
CA GLY A 131 3.83 -5.01 -23.84
C GLY A 131 2.55 -4.41 -24.42
N SER A 132 1.41 -4.63 -23.75
CA SER A 132 0.10 -4.12 -24.15
C SER A 132 0.01 -2.66 -23.71
N THR A 133 0.76 -1.82 -24.39
CA THR A 133 0.78 -0.36 -24.27
C THR A 133 0.36 0.26 -25.57
#